data_AF-A0A7C3Y184-F1
#
_entry.id   AF-A0A7C3Y184-F1
#
_cell.length_a   1.000
_cell.length_b   1.000
_cell.length_c   1.000
_cell.angle_alpha   90.00
_cell.angle_beta   90.00
_cell.angle_gamma   90.00
#
_symmetry.space_group_name_H-M   'P 1'
#
loop_
_entity.id
_entity.type
_entity.pdbx_description
1 polymer ?
#
loop_
_entity_poly.entity_id
_entity_poly.type
_entity_poly.pdbx_seq_one_letter_code
_entity_poly.pdbx_strand_id
1 'polypeptide(L)'
;MPFQGVNYKVDPYFLEDNFFAELYNTDVDIDGLTKRPGFKTFCPQPADDRIIRFLNYHYSGVGFYLMGFSPTKLYKFNGTEFEQVGEKTFEQTSHISCDTGFDNIFFTNNKAEKPKYWNVTMTDFDDIPGLTDIEPGNIELNSCHNLAVFKNFVVLAQTVEDNVYYPTRIRWSRYNDFTNWKNNPDGSGMAGYFDLLQEASPVVRMLPLKDYLVIYKPDCIYIMRFVGTPYIFVVEKIVEGIGLLDYNAICSFLDTHLFVGRDNIYIFTGSTIQPIGDLIIEKFYEELNYERVNEIFCYPDIVNKKVYIFYPTTSSDGCNKCLVYNYILKSWSIYEIPFGIDMIYTSKSFDVTWDSVGVGWDGMGRTWEEQQIGGGRYLILTTTGNKIINFDEKDVDDDVYTILVYNIKTKIFDFGLPHNIKRLLEIRILGKVKRGLKLLVNYGDEIPLLAYSREFEVPENGVIQCDISAKFFQIEFYEETNTDNYNKTFEISNLQLRWVERGLR
;
A
#
# COMPACT_ATOMS: atom_id res chain seq x y z
N MET A 1 -11.75 21.50 -16.31
CA MET A 1 -11.86 20.02 -16.35
C MET A 1 -11.38 19.50 -15.01
N PRO A 2 -11.86 18.34 -14.53
CA PRO A 2 -11.31 17.75 -13.31
C PRO A 2 -9.85 17.38 -13.51
N PHE A 3 -9.06 17.44 -12.44
CA PHE A 3 -7.67 17.03 -12.46
C PHE A 3 -7.54 15.50 -12.64
N GLN A 4 -6.54 15.07 -13.41
CA GLN A 4 -6.29 13.65 -13.73
C GLN A 4 -5.02 13.08 -13.06
N GLY A 5 -4.36 13.88 -12.21
CA GLY A 5 -3.15 13.46 -11.49
C GLY A 5 -1.87 13.65 -12.30
N VAL A 6 -0.88 12.81 -12.06
CA VAL A 6 0.42 12.88 -12.76
C VAL A 6 0.40 12.12 -14.08
N ASN A 7 1.23 12.58 -15.01
CA ASN A 7 1.60 11.82 -16.19
C ASN A 7 3.09 12.05 -16.48
N TYR A 8 3.90 11.03 -16.20
CA TYR A 8 5.35 11.05 -16.45
C TYR A 8 5.74 10.45 -17.80
N LYS A 9 4.79 9.87 -18.55
CA LYS A 9 5.05 9.28 -19.87
C LYS A 9 5.32 10.33 -20.95
N VAL A 10 4.82 11.55 -20.73
CA VAL A 10 4.85 12.64 -21.71
C VAL A 10 5.66 13.80 -21.13
N ASP A 11 6.48 14.43 -21.96
CA ASP A 11 7.24 15.61 -21.57
C ASP A 11 6.30 16.72 -21.02
N PRO A 12 6.70 17.46 -19.96
CA PRO A 12 5.88 18.51 -19.36
C PRO A 12 5.32 19.55 -20.34
N TYR A 13 5.95 19.77 -21.49
CA TYR A 13 5.45 20.68 -22.53
C TYR A 13 4.24 20.13 -23.30
N PHE A 14 4.18 18.81 -23.53
CA PHE A 14 3.11 18.18 -24.31
C PHE A 14 1.95 17.63 -23.45
N LEU A 15 1.96 17.88 -22.14
CA LEU A 15 0.89 17.48 -21.24
C LEU A 15 -0.45 18.19 -21.57
N GLU A 16 -1.54 17.48 -21.32
CA GLU A 16 -2.87 18.09 -21.30
C GLU A 16 -3.06 18.94 -20.03
N ASP A 17 -3.96 19.94 -20.09
CA ASP A 17 -4.15 20.94 -19.03
C ASP A 17 -4.65 20.37 -17.70
N ASN A 18 -5.19 19.16 -17.70
CA ASN A 18 -5.72 18.45 -16.54
C ASN A 18 -4.69 17.54 -15.85
N PHE A 19 -3.50 17.36 -16.43
CA PHE A 19 -2.39 16.60 -15.84
C PHE A 19 -1.34 17.52 -15.22
N PHE A 20 -0.58 16.94 -14.29
CA PHE A 20 0.54 17.58 -13.63
C PHE A 20 1.86 16.91 -14.05
N ALA A 21 2.90 17.74 -14.18
CA ALA A 21 4.27 17.28 -14.38
C ALA A 21 4.86 16.71 -13.09
N GLU A 22 4.49 17.28 -11.94
CA GLU A 22 4.84 16.76 -10.61
C GLU A 22 3.66 16.94 -9.66
N LEU A 23 3.40 15.93 -8.82
CA LEU A 23 2.32 15.97 -7.81
C LEU A 23 2.74 15.15 -6.58
N TYR A 24 3.60 15.75 -5.77
CA TYR A 24 4.13 15.17 -4.54
C TYR A 24 3.29 15.56 -3.32
N ASN A 25 3.07 14.59 -2.44
CA ASN A 25 2.37 14.73 -1.16
C ASN A 25 0.99 15.40 -1.26
N THR A 26 0.30 15.13 -2.36
CA THR A 26 -0.99 15.73 -2.71
C THR A 26 -1.97 14.66 -3.14
N ASP A 27 -3.22 14.83 -2.73
CA ASP A 27 -4.36 14.01 -3.10
C ASP A 27 -5.14 14.61 -4.24
N VAL A 28 -5.60 13.75 -5.16
CA VAL A 28 -6.52 14.10 -6.24
C VAL A 28 -7.90 13.61 -5.87
N ASP A 29 -8.80 14.56 -5.64
CA ASP A 29 -10.21 14.33 -5.37
C ASP A 29 -11.08 14.92 -6.49
N ILE A 30 -12.37 14.58 -6.47
CA ILE A 30 -13.33 15.11 -7.46
C ILE A 30 -13.46 16.64 -7.39
N ASP A 31 -13.27 17.20 -6.20
CA ASP A 31 -13.41 18.63 -5.91
C ASP A 31 -12.11 19.42 -6.16
N GLY A 32 -10.97 18.74 -6.32
CA GLY A 32 -9.69 19.40 -6.52
C GLY A 32 -8.48 18.64 -5.98
N LEU A 33 -7.41 19.38 -5.74
CA LEU A 33 -6.20 18.92 -5.08
C LEU A 33 -6.22 19.29 -3.60
N THR A 34 -5.86 18.35 -2.74
CA THR A 34 -5.71 18.58 -1.30
C THR A 34 -4.34 18.11 -0.82
N LYS A 35 -3.77 18.77 0.19
CA LYS A 35 -2.55 18.26 0.84
C LYS A 35 -2.84 16.90 1.48
N ARG A 36 -1.94 15.93 1.31
CA ARG A 36 -2.10 14.63 1.96
C ARG A 36 -2.12 14.76 3.50
N PRO A 37 -2.78 13.85 4.23
CA PRO A 37 -2.74 13.83 5.69
C PRO A 37 -1.35 13.52 6.26
N GLY A 38 -1.18 13.84 7.53
CA GLY A 38 0.05 13.63 8.28
C GLY A 38 0.15 12.23 8.86
N PHE A 39 1.08 12.05 9.79
CA PHE A 39 1.20 10.83 10.57
C PHE A 39 1.43 11.14 12.05
N LYS A 40 1.00 10.22 12.91
CA LYS A 40 1.14 10.34 14.37
C LYS A 40 1.76 9.08 14.94
N THR A 41 2.60 9.21 15.97
CA THR A 41 3.13 8.02 16.67
C THR A 41 1.96 7.30 17.34
N PHE A 42 1.81 6.01 17.05
CA PHE A 42 0.83 5.13 17.68
C PHE A 42 1.40 4.55 18.96
N CYS A 43 2.54 3.85 18.88
CA CYS A 43 3.28 3.30 20.02
C CYS A 43 4.75 3.07 19.64
N PRO A 44 5.66 2.85 20.60
CA PRO A 44 7.04 2.44 20.29
C PRO A 44 7.07 1.01 19.69
N GLN A 45 8.12 0.73 18.90
CA GLN A 45 8.47 -0.64 18.52
C GLN A 45 9.09 -1.38 19.72
N PRO A 46 8.96 -2.72 19.79
CA PRO A 46 9.74 -3.51 20.72
C PRO A 46 11.24 -3.24 20.52
N ALA A 47 11.98 -3.12 21.64
CA ALA A 47 13.43 -2.90 21.59
C ALA A 47 14.13 -4.11 20.95
N ASP A 48 15.09 -3.85 20.06
CA ASP A 48 15.93 -4.83 19.38
C ASP A 48 15.20 -5.87 18.50
N ASP A 49 13.89 -5.77 18.33
CA ASP A 49 13.10 -6.67 17.48
C ASP A 49 11.92 -5.95 16.82
N ARG A 50 12.16 -5.49 15.59
CA ARG A 50 11.21 -4.65 14.86
C ARG A 50 10.06 -5.49 14.29
N ILE A 51 8.83 -5.10 14.58
CA ILE A 51 7.66 -5.63 13.89
C ILE A 51 7.73 -5.20 12.43
N ILE A 52 7.52 -6.14 11.51
CA ILE A 52 7.56 -5.94 10.06
C ILE A 52 6.23 -6.30 9.38
N ARG A 53 5.26 -6.82 10.14
CA ARG A 53 3.93 -7.16 9.64
C ARG A 53 2.89 -7.08 10.74
N PHE A 54 1.67 -6.73 10.38
CA PHE A 54 0.52 -6.71 11.26
C PHE A 54 -0.63 -7.56 10.73
N LEU A 55 -1.53 -7.95 11.61
CA LEU A 55 -2.76 -8.66 11.29
C LEU A 55 -3.86 -8.34 12.32
N ASN A 56 -5.12 -8.13 11.89
CA ASN A 56 -6.26 -8.34 12.80
C ASN A 56 -6.53 -9.83 12.89
N TYR A 57 -6.50 -10.32 14.11
CA TYR A 57 -7.01 -11.62 14.43
C TYR A 57 -8.37 -11.49 15.14
N HIS A 58 -9.42 -12.05 14.55
CA HIS A 58 -10.74 -12.10 15.18
C HIS A 58 -10.90 -13.41 15.95
N TYR A 59 -11.38 -13.31 17.20
CA TYR A 59 -11.79 -14.45 18.00
C TYR A 59 -13.28 -14.36 18.35
N SER A 60 -14.04 -15.34 17.87
CA SER A 60 -15.47 -15.48 18.05
C SER A 60 -15.85 -15.43 19.53
N GLY A 61 -16.77 -14.50 19.86
CA GLY A 61 -17.26 -14.30 21.23
C GLY A 61 -16.36 -13.44 22.13
N VAL A 62 -15.20 -12.97 21.65
CA VAL A 62 -14.31 -12.09 22.42
C VAL A 62 -14.01 -10.79 21.68
N GLY A 63 -13.62 -10.85 20.40
CA GLY A 63 -13.37 -9.65 19.59
C GLY A 63 -12.08 -9.72 18.76
N PHE A 64 -11.55 -8.56 18.41
CA PHE A 64 -10.36 -8.43 17.56
C PHE A 64 -9.10 -8.20 18.38
N TYR A 65 -7.99 -8.76 17.92
CA TYR A 65 -6.66 -8.57 18.45
C TYR A 65 -5.73 -8.08 17.36
N LEU A 66 -4.98 -7.02 17.65
CA LEU A 66 -3.92 -6.54 16.77
C LEU A 66 -2.65 -7.34 17.06
N MET A 67 -2.26 -8.15 16.08
CA MET A 67 -1.06 -8.98 16.13
C MET A 67 0.07 -8.31 15.35
N GLY A 68 1.29 -8.41 15.85
CA GLY A 68 2.51 -7.94 15.22
C GLY A 68 3.49 -9.10 15.03
N PHE A 69 4.21 -9.10 13.92
CA PHE A 69 5.21 -10.11 13.60
C PHE A 69 6.54 -9.44 13.35
N SER A 70 7.56 -9.83 14.11
CA SER A 70 8.95 -9.52 13.82
C SER A 70 9.63 -10.74 13.19
N PRO A 71 10.85 -10.59 12.65
CA PRO A 71 11.65 -11.73 12.17
C PRO A 71 11.82 -12.87 13.18
N THR A 72 11.67 -12.60 14.48
CA THR A 72 11.98 -13.58 15.53
C THR A 72 10.84 -13.84 16.51
N LYS A 73 9.80 -13.01 16.58
CA LYS A 73 8.77 -13.10 17.62
C LYS A 73 7.37 -12.74 17.12
N LEU A 74 6.39 -13.31 17.83
CA LEU A 74 4.99 -12.96 17.72
C LEU A 74 4.63 -11.98 18.83
N TYR A 75 3.93 -10.91 18.48
CA TYR A 75 3.49 -9.88 19.40
C TYR A 75 1.98 -9.70 19.37
N LYS A 76 1.41 -9.29 20.51
CA LYS A 76 0.01 -8.91 20.67
C LYS A 76 -0.06 -7.53 21.32
N PHE A 77 -0.88 -6.64 20.76
CA PHE A 77 -1.11 -5.33 21.35
C PHE A 77 -1.96 -5.43 22.62
N ASN A 78 -1.48 -4.88 23.73
CA ASN A 78 -2.16 -4.90 25.04
C ASN A 78 -3.05 -3.67 25.29
N GLY A 79 -3.08 -2.71 24.35
CA GLY A 79 -3.77 -1.42 24.49
C GLY A 79 -2.81 -0.22 24.60
N THR A 80 -1.54 -0.46 24.92
CA THR A 80 -0.49 0.57 25.03
C THR A 80 0.73 0.23 24.18
N GLU A 81 1.18 -1.03 24.21
CA GLU A 81 2.36 -1.50 23.47
C GLU A 81 2.18 -2.94 22.97
N PHE A 82 3.15 -3.41 22.19
CA PHE A 82 3.18 -4.79 21.70
C PHE A 82 3.98 -5.67 22.67
N GLU A 83 3.31 -6.65 23.27
CA GLU A 83 3.91 -7.64 24.15
C GLU A 83 4.14 -8.95 23.41
N GLN A 84 5.25 -9.64 23.69
CA GLN A 84 5.53 -10.95 23.10
C GLN A 84 4.47 -11.97 23.53
N VAL A 85 4.01 -12.77 22.58
CA VAL A 85 3.16 -13.94 22.85
C VAL A 85 4.04 -15.11 23.23
N GLY A 86 3.85 -15.64 24.44
CA GLY A 86 4.60 -16.80 24.93
C GLY A 86 6.11 -16.52 25.08
N GLU A 87 6.91 -17.58 24.97
CA GLU A 87 8.37 -17.54 25.11
C GLU A 87 9.10 -18.00 23.84
N LYS A 88 8.43 -18.75 22.96
CA LYS A 88 9.03 -19.24 21.70
C LYS A 88 9.38 -18.09 20.76
N THR A 89 10.37 -18.36 19.92
CA THR A 89 10.85 -17.48 18.86
C THR A 89 10.80 -18.21 17.52
N PHE A 90 10.63 -17.45 16.45
CA PHE A 90 10.82 -17.91 15.09
C PHE A 90 12.31 -18.07 14.76
N GLU A 91 12.62 -18.98 13.84
CA GLU A 91 13.88 -18.90 13.10
C GLU A 91 13.93 -17.60 12.29
N GLN A 92 15.03 -16.86 12.42
CA GLN A 92 15.10 -15.49 11.89
C GLN A 92 15.05 -15.47 10.36
N THR A 93 14.03 -14.82 9.79
CA THR A 93 13.97 -14.54 8.35
C THR A 93 13.39 -13.16 8.05
N SER A 94 13.60 -12.68 6.82
CA SER A 94 13.03 -11.41 6.33
C SER A 94 11.63 -11.59 5.72
N HIS A 95 11.03 -12.77 5.80
CA HIS A 95 9.74 -13.07 5.18
C HIS A 95 8.77 -13.60 6.20
N ILE A 96 7.56 -13.03 6.22
CA ILE A 96 6.46 -13.55 7.04
C ILE A 96 5.19 -13.54 6.18
N SER A 97 4.57 -14.70 6.07
CA SER A 97 3.23 -14.90 5.51
C SER A 97 2.28 -15.28 6.63
N CYS A 98 1.06 -14.75 6.61
CA CYS A 98 0.14 -14.85 7.72
C CYS A 98 -1.31 -14.89 7.20
N ASP A 99 -2.16 -15.74 7.75
CA ASP A 99 -3.57 -15.84 7.37
C ASP A 99 -4.44 -16.34 8.54
N THR A 100 -5.75 -16.18 8.45
CA THR A 100 -6.70 -16.63 9.48
C THR A 100 -7.76 -17.54 8.90
N GLY A 101 -8.23 -18.52 9.68
CA GLY A 101 -9.33 -19.39 9.29
C GLY A 101 -9.74 -20.34 10.40
N PHE A 102 -10.56 -21.34 10.07
CA PHE A 102 -11.01 -22.38 11.02
C PHE A 102 -11.62 -21.76 12.30
N ASP A 103 -12.48 -20.77 12.10
CA ASP A 103 -13.28 -20.00 13.07
C ASP A 103 -12.54 -19.20 14.15
N ASN A 104 -11.26 -19.48 14.42
CA ASN A 104 -10.49 -18.86 15.51
C ASN A 104 -8.99 -19.23 15.44
N ILE A 105 -8.44 -19.44 14.24
CA ILE A 105 -7.04 -19.85 14.13
C ILE A 105 -6.31 -18.87 13.24
N PHE A 106 -5.16 -18.48 13.75
CA PHE A 106 -4.17 -17.73 13.01
C PHE A 106 -3.03 -18.67 12.59
N PHE A 107 -2.58 -18.55 11.35
CA PHE A 107 -1.47 -19.31 10.76
C PHE A 107 -0.36 -18.36 10.31
N THR A 108 0.89 -18.74 10.55
CA THR A 108 2.07 -18.00 10.11
C THR A 108 3.11 -18.92 9.51
N ASN A 109 3.95 -18.36 8.65
CA ASN A 109 5.08 -19.03 8.06
C ASN A 109 6.19 -18.02 7.73
N ASN A 110 7.44 -18.43 7.91
CA ASN A 110 8.62 -17.59 7.71
C ASN A 110 9.64 -18.17 6.69
N LYS A 111 9.32 -19.27 6.00
CA LYS A 111 10.18 -19.99 5.04
C LYS A 111 11.33 -20.83 5.60
N ALA A 112 11.78 -20.58 6.83
CA ALA A 112 12.91 -21.31 7.41
C ALA A 112 12.49 -22.60 8.11
N GLU A 113 11.33 -22.58 8.75
CA GLU A 113 10.85 -23.67 9.61
C GLU A 113 9.41 -24.07 9.27
N LYS A 114 8.88 -25.02 10.02
CA LYS A 114 7.51 -25.51 9.86
C LYS A 114 6.53 -24.35 10.03
N PRO A 115 5.48 -24.26 9.19
CA PRO A 115 4.44 -23.28 9.38
C PRO A 115 3.77 -23.51 10.74
N LYS A 116 3.39 -22.42 11.38
CA LYS A 116 2.92 -22.40 12.77
C LYS A 116 1.49 -21.91 12.86
N TYR A 117 0.83 -22.26 13.95
CA TYR A 117 -0.52 -21.79 14.28
C TYR A 117 -0.59 -21.29 15.72
N TRP A 118 -1.57 -20.43 15.96
CA TRP A 118 -1.87 -19.92 17.29
C TRP A 118 -3.35 -19.57 17.41
N ASN A 119 -3.86 -19.62 18.63
CA ASN A 119 -5.14 -19.02 18.99
C ASN A 119 -5.05 -18.46 20.42
N VAL A 120 -6.04 -17.65 20.82
CA VAL A 120 -6.03 -16.93 22.11
C VAL A 120 -6.02 -17.84 23.35
N THR A 121 -6.40 -19.11 23.21
CA THR A 121 -6.41 -20.08 24.31
C THR A 121 -5.06 -20.75 24.52
N MET A 122 -4.14 -20.63 23.55
CA MET A 122 -2.80 -21.16 23.62
C MET A 122 -1.87 -20.18 24.33
N THR A 123 -1.03 -20.70 25.21
CA THR A 123 0.00 -19.90 25.91
C THR A 123 1.11 -19.43 24.97
N ASP A 124 1.37 -20.20 23.92
CA ASP A 124 2.42 -19.95 22.93
C ASP A 124 1.99 -20.49 21.56
N PHE A 125 2.64 -20.06 20.48
CA PHE A 125 2.41 -20.60 19.15
C PHE A 125 3.08 -21.98 18.99
N ASP A 126 2.63 -22.78 18.03
CA ASP A 126 3.23 -24.09 17.78
C ASP A 126 3.24 -24.46 16.30
N ASP A 127 4.04 -25.45 15.94
CA ASP A 127 4.03 -26.02 14.58
C ASP A 127 2.63 -26.54 14.24
N ILE A 128 2.19 -26.34 13.00
CA ILE A 128 0.94 -26.95 12.52
C ILE A 128 1.06 -28.47 12.72
N PRO A 129 0.06 -29.13 13.35
CA PRO A 129 0.16 -30.57 13.58
C PRO A 129 0.07 -31.38 12.27
N GLY A 130 0.60 -32.60 12.30
CA GLY A 130 0.48 -33.54 11.17
C GLY A 130 1.49 -33.33 10.03
N LEU A 131 2.40 -32.37 10.15
CA LEU A 131 3.42 -32.09 9.13
C LEU A 131 4.52 -33.17 9.01
N THR A 132 4.53 -34.18 9.88
CA THR A 132 5.48 -35.30 9.83
C THR A 132 4.96 -36.53 9.08
N ASP A 133 3.69 -36.54 8.66
CA ASP A 133 3.08 -37.61 7.87
C ASP A 133 2.06 -37.01 6.89
N ILE A 134 2.57 -36.44 5.81
CA ILE A 134 1.74 -35.79 4.78
C ILE A 134 1.51 -36.72 3.59
N GLU A 135 0.39 -36.60 2.88
CA GLU A 135 0.04 -37.42 1.70
C GLU A 135 1.18 -37.46 0.67
N PRO A 136 1.60 -38.62 0.12
CA PRO A 136 1.02 -39.98 0.28
C PRO A 136 1.43 -40.74 1.57
N GLY A 137 2.20 -40.12 2.46
CA GLY A 137 2.60 -40.64 3.76
C GLY A 137 4.12 -40.80 3.92
N ASN A 138 4.59 -40.86 5.17
CA ASN A 138 6.01 -40.97 5.55
C ASN A 138 6.90 -39.87 4.97
N ILE A 139 6.36 -38.66 4.84
CA ILE A 139 7.08 -37.48 4.36
C ILE A 139 6.94 -36.40 5.43
N GLU A 140 8.06 -35.78 5.80
CA GLU A 140 8.09 -34.63 6.70
C GLU A 140 8.15 -33.32 5.90
N LEU A 141 7.19 -32.43 6.13
CA LEU A 141 7.26 -31.04 5.66
C LEU A 141 8.13 -30.24 6.64
N ASN A 142 9.27 -29.76 6.14
CA ASN A 142 10.24 -28.99 6.92
C ASN A 142 9.92 -27.49 6.91
N SER A 143 9.51 -26.94 5.76
CA SER A 143 9.13 -25.53 5.62
C SER A 143 8.29 -25.28 4.36
N CYS A 144 7.76 -24.06 4.21
CA CYS A 144 7.07 -23.63 2.99
C CYS A 144 7.31 -22.14 2.71
N HIS A 145 7.16 -21.67 1.48
CA HIS A 145 7.41 -20.25 1.17
C HIS A 145 6.15 -19.39 1.15
N ASN A 146 4.99 -20.03 1.07
CA ASN A 146 3.69 -19.37 1.01
C ASN A 146 2.67 -20.16 1.81
N LEU A 147 1.78 -19.44 2.49
CA LEU A 147 0.66 -19.99 3.23
C LEU A 147 -0.60 -19.18 2.89
N ALA A 148 -1.70 -19.86 2.63
CA ALA A 148 -3.02 -19.27 2.49
C ALA A 148 -4.09 -20.23 3.03
N VAL A 149 -5.15 -19.71 3.62
CA VAL A 149 -6.35 -20.47 3.95
C VAL A 149 -7.37 -20.29 2.83
N PHE A 150 -7.87 -21.39 2.28
CA PHE A 150 -8.82 -21.34 1.17
C PHE A 150 -9.85 -22.46 1.29
N LYS A 151 -11.14 -22.11 1.31
CA LYS A 151 -12.28 -23.05 1.38
C LYS A 151 -12.11 -24.14 2.46
N ASN A 152 -11.67 -23.75 3.67
CA ASN A 152 -11.38 -24.64 4.82
C ASN A 152 -10.25 -25.66 4.58
N PHE A 153 -9.27 -25.27 3.77
CA PHE A 153 -7.98 -25.93 3.66
C PHE A 153 -6.87 -24.96 4.03
N VAL A 154 -5.83 -25.44 4.70
CA VAL A 154 -4.54 -24.73 4.72
C VAL A 154 -3.79 -25.14 3.45
N VAL A 155 -3.45 -24.16 2.62
CA VAL A 155 -2.74 -24.35 1.35
C VAL A 155 -1.33 -23.79 1.48
N LEU A 156 -0.34 -24.60 1.16
CA LEU A 156 1.07 -24.27 1.18
C LEU A 156 1.65 -24.31 -0.23
N ALA A 157 2.60 -23.42 -0.53
CA ALA A 157 3.36 -23.51 -1.77
C ALA A 157 4.86 -23.33 -1.55
N GLN A 158 5.63 -23.87 -2.50
CA GLN A 158 7.08 -24.08 -2.40
C GLN A 158 7.48 -24.79 -1.11
N THR A 159 7.03 -26.03 -0.95
CA THR A 159 7.33 -26.84 0.23
C THR A 159 8.75 -27.39 0.17
N VAL A 160 9.37 -27.52 1.34
CA VAL A 160 10.56 -28.35 1.56
C VAL A 160 10.08 -29.61 2.26
N GLU A 161 10.20 -30.76 1.59
CA GLU A 161 9.72 -32.05 2.08
C GLU A 161 10.91 -33.03 2.11
N ASP A 162 11.21 -33.61 3.27
CA ASP A 162 12.41 -34.42 3.53
C ASP A 162 13.71 -33.74 3.06
N ASN A 163 13.84 -32.44 3.31
CA ASN A 163 14.93 -31.56 2.86
C ASN A 163 15.05 -31.40 1.34
N VAL A 164 14.03 -31.79 0.57
CA VAL A 164 13.95 -31.56 -0.89
C VAL A 164 13.04 -30.37 -1.16
N TYR A 165 13.54 -29.37 -1.89
CA TYR A 165 12.78 -28.16 -2.23
C TYR A 165 11.96 -28.35 -3.52
N TYR A 166 10.65 -28.07 -3.43
CA TYR A 166 9.70 -28.19 -4.53
C TYR A 166 9.12 -26.82 -4.94
N PRO A 167 9.79 -26.03 -5.80
CA PRO A 167 9.43 -24.62 -6.09
C PRO A 167 8.04 -24.42 -6.73
N THR A 168 7.52 -25.44 -7.40
CA THR A 168 6.26 -25.41 -8.15
C THR A 168 5.12 -26.16 -7.47
N ARG A 169 5.38 -26.75 -6.29
CA ARG A 169 4.40 -27.55 -5.56
C ARG A 169 3.42 -26.67 -4.82
N ILE A 170 2.15 -27.02 -4.93
CA ILE A 170 1.06 -26.56 -4.07
C ILE A 170 0.52 -27.77 -3.33
N ARG A 171 0.35 -27.66 -2.02
CA ARG A 171 -0.17 -28.72 -1.15
C ARG A 171 -1.28 -28.16 -0.30
N TRP A 172 -2.24 -29.00 0.08
CA TRP A 172 -3.31 -28.61 0.99
C TRP A 172 -3.57 -29.65 2.07
N SER A 173 -4.03 -29.18 3.23
CA SER A 173 -4.42 -30.01 4.37
C SER A 173 -5.64 -30.87 4.05
N ARG A 174 -6.11 -31.65 5.03
CA ARG A 174 -7.42 -32.28 4.98
C ARG A 174 -8.53 -31.21 5.02
N TYR A 175 -9.68 -31.52 4.42
CA TYR A 175 -10.85 -30.63 4.46
C TYR A 175 -11.33 -30.44 5.91
N ASN A 176 -11.45 -29.18 6.33
CA ASN A 176 -11.93 -28.80 7.66
C ASN A 176 -11.13 -29.41 8.82
N ASP A 177 -9.90 -29.84 8.56
CA ASP A 177 -8.97 -30.36 9.56
C ASP A 177 -7.54 -29.96 9.17
N PHE A 178 -7.08 -28.83 9.70
CA PHE A 178 -5.73 -28.32 9.47
C PHE A 178 -4.64 -29.14 10.18
N THR A 179 -5.03 -30.06 11.08
CA THR A 179 -4.11 -30.89 11.88
C THR A 179 -3.72 -32.19 11.18
N ASN A 180 -4.34 -32.47 10.04
CA ASN A 180 -4.11 -33.68 9.26
C ASN A 180 -3.85 -33.34 7.79
N TRP A 181 -2.84 -33.99 7.22
CA TRP A 181 -2.33 -33.73 5.87
C TRP A 181 -2.33 -34.99 5.00
N LYS A 182 -3.00 -36.05 5.45
CA LYS A 182 -3.02 -37.36 4.83
C LYS A 182 -4.46 -37.86 4.68
N ASN A 183 -4.71 -38.60 3.61
CA ASN A 183 -6.00 -39.22 3.41
C ASN A 183 -6.16 -40.47 4.29
N ASN A 184 -7.40 -40.76 4.67
CA ASN A 184 -7.76 -42.03 5.30
C ASN A 184 -7.48 -43.19 4.32
N PRO A 185 -7.31 -44.43 4.83
CA PRO A 185 -7.12 -45.61 3.98
C PRO A 185 -8.26 -45.88 2.99
N ASP A 186 -9.47 -45.36 3.25
CA ASP A 186 -10.63 -45.44 2.36
C ASP A 186 -10.64 -44.36 1.26
N GLY A 187 -9.59 -43.52 1.19
CA GLY A 187 -9.45 -42.41 0.26
C GLY A 187 -10.20 -41.13 0.65
N SER A 188 -10.89 -41.11 1.80
CA SER A 188 -11.55 -39.89 2.31
C SER A 188 -10.55 -38.94 2.98
N GLY A 189 -10.86 -37.64 3.02
CA GLY A 189 -10.04 -36.62 3.67
C GLY A 189 -9.73 -35.43 2.76
N MET A 190 -9.57 -35.68 1.46
CA MET A 190 -9.34 -34.65 0.45
C MET A 190 -7.99 -33.90 0.59
N ALA A 191 -7.02 -34.44 1.34
CA ALA A 191 -5.67 -33.90 1.37
C ALA A 191 -4.93 -34.24 0.06
N GLY A 192 -3.99 -33.40 -0.35
CA GLY A 192 -3.27 -33.64 -1.59
C GLY A 192 -2.29 -32.55 -1.96
N TYR A 193 -1.68 -32.73 -3.13
CA TYR A 193 -0.75 -31.77 -3.73
C TYR A 193 -0.89 -31.77 -5.25
N PHE A 194 -0.37 -30.72 -5.85
CA PHE A 194 -0.31 -30.54 -7.30
C PHE A 194 0.98 -29.79 -7.66
N ASP A 195 1.70 -30.28 -8.66
CA ASP A 195 2.92 -29.65 -9.16
C ASP A 195 2.63 -28.86 -10.44
N LEU A 196 2.96 -27.57 -10.46
CA LEU A 196 2.80 -26.69 -11.63
C LEU A 196 3.93 -26.93 -12.64
N LEU A 197 3.87 -28.04 -13.38
CA LEU A 197 4.99 -28.52 -14.20
C LEU A 197 5.23 -27.76 -15.51
N GLN A 198 4.29 -26.93 -15.98
CA GLN A 198 4.45 -26.25 -17.28
C GLN A 198 5.57 -25.20 -17.28
N GLU A 199 5.81 -24.52 -16.15
CA GLU A 199 6.88 -23.53 -16.03
C GLU A 199 7.67 -23.77 -14.74
N ALA A 200 9.00 -23.76 -14.84
CA ALA A 200 9.91 -24.00 -13.72
C ALA A 200 9.96 -22.86 -12.69
N SER A 201 9.43 -21.68 -13.03
CA SER A 201 9.43 -20.51 -12.16
C SER A 201 8.71 -20.82 -10.82
N PRO A 202 9.24 -20.35 -9.68
CA PRO A 202 8.67 -20.66 -8.37
C PRO A 202 7.39 -19.84 -8.09
N VAL A 203 6.52 -20.31 -7.18
CA VAL A 203 5.28 -19.60 -6.82
C VAL A 203 5.56 -18.34 -5.99
N VAL A 204 5.35 -17.13 -6.51
CA VAL A 204 5.64 -15.90 -5.76
C VAL A 204 4.65 -15.67 -4.63
N ARG A 205 3.34 -15.75 -4.89
CA ARG A 205 2.28 -15.57 -3.87
C ARG A 205 1.01 -16.31 -4.21
N MET A 206 0.29 -16.76 -3.18
CA MET A 206 -1.11 -17.18 -3.29
C MET A 206 -2.00 -16.15 -2.60
N LEU A 207 -3.09 -15.74 -3.26
CA LEU A 207 -4.04 -14.79 -2.69
C LEU A 207 -5.48 -15.15 -3.11
N PRO A 208 -6.43 -15.30 -2.16
CA PRO A 208 -7.82 -15.56 -2.50
C PRO A 208 -8.47 -14.39 -3.25
N LEU A 209 -9.24 -14.72 -4.29
CA LEU A 209 -10.06 -13.81 -5.07
C LEU A 209 -11.43 -14.46 -5.33
N LYS A 210 -12.48 -13.97 -4.66
CA LYS A 210 -13.83 -14.55 -4.73
C LYS A 210 -13.80 -16.06 -4.42
N ASP A 211 -14.16 -16.88 -5.41
CA ASP A 211 -14.20 -18.34 -5.33
C ASP A 211 -12.91 -19.03 -5.80
N TYR A 212 -11.86 -18.26 -6.06
CA TYR A 212 -10.59 -18.74 -6.58
C TYR A 212 -9.46 -18.47 -5.58
N LEU A 213 -8.48 -19.38 -5.54
CA LEU A 213 -7.16 -19.05 -5.01
C LEU A 213 -6.28 -18.72 -6.21
N VAL A 214 -5.87 -17.46 -6.34
CA VAL A 214 -5.02 -17.02 -7.43
C VAL A 214 -3.57 -17.26 -7.04
N ILE A 215 -2.83 -17.95 -7.88
CA ILE A 215 -1.43 -18.31 -7.69
C ILE A 215 -0.60 -17.49 -8.68
N TYR A 216 0.19 -16.57 -8.13
CA TYR A 216 1.06 -15.69 -8.89
C TYR A 216 2.46 -16.29 -8.99
N LYS A 217 2.98 -16.35 -10.21
CA LYS A 217 4.38 -16.67 -10.54
C LYS A 217 5.03 -15.42 -11.15
N PRO A 218 6.35 -15.38 -11.38
CA PRO A 218 7.03 -14.21 -11.93
C PRO A 218 6.66 -13.90 -13.39
N ASP A 219 6.11 -14.88 -14.11
CA ASP A 219 5.87 -14.87 -15.55
C ASP A 219 4.48 -15.40 -15.96
N CYS A 220 3.66 -15.85 -15.02
CA CYS A 220 2.33 -16.37 -15.29
C CYS A 220 1.42 -16.32 -14.04
N ILE A 221 0.12 -16.50 -14.27
CA ILE A 221 -0.90 -16.55 -13.21
C ILE A 221 -1.75 -17.80 -13.40
N TYR A 222 -1.94 -18.52 -12.30
CA TYR A 222 -2.80 -19.68 -12.20
C TYR A 222 -4.00 -19.39 -11.30
N ILE A 223 -5.10 -20.10 -11.52
CA ILE A 223 -6.25 -20.13 -10.62
C ILE A 223 -6.44 -21.56 -10.13
N MET A 224 -6.63 -21.70 -8.83
CA MET A 224 -7.08 -22.93 -8.19
C MET A 224 -8.54 -22.78 -7.74
N ARG A 225 -9.40 -23.70 -8.18
CA ARG A 225 -10.82 -23.76 -7.81
C ARG A 225 -11.15 -25.09 -7.14
N PHE A 226 -11.97 -25.04 -6.09
CA PHE A 226 -12.49 -26.24 -5.44
C PHE A 226 -13.58 -26.87 -6.32
N VAL A 227 -13.45 -28.17 -6.62
CA VAL A 227 -14.41 -28.92 -7.43
C VAL A 227 -15.03 -30.08 -6.65
N GLY A 228 -14.31 -30.63 -5.66
CA GLY A 228 -14.77 -31.75 -4.83
C GLY A 228 -14.25 -33.10 -5.31
N THR A 229 -14.79 -34.19 -4.76
CA THR A 229 -14.26 -35.53 -5.04
C THR A 229 -14.61 -36.03 -6.45
N PRO A 230 -13.72 -36.77 -7.14
CA PRO A 230 -12.37 -37.18 -6.70
C PRO A 230 -11.26 -36.14 -6.95
N TYR A 231 -11.51 -35.09 -7.74
CA TYR A 231 -10.53 -34.05 -8.07
C TYR A 231 -10.73 -32.80 -7.22
N ILE A 232 -10.19 -32.83 -6.00
CA ILE A 232 -10.48 -31.84 -4.94
C ILE A 232 -10.35 -30.41 -5.45
N PHE A 233 -9.22 -30.12 -6.08
CA PHE A 233 -8.94 -28.86 -6.73
C PHE A 233 -8.61 -29.05 -8.22
N VAL A 234 -9.03 -28.09 -9.03
CA VAL A 234 -8.55 -27.92 -10.40
C VAL A 234 -7.71 -26.67 -10.46
N VAL A 235 -6.51 -26.78 -11.03
CA VAL A 235 -5.55 -25.69 -11.19
C VAL A 235 -5.35 -25.42 -12.68
N GLU A 236 -5.62 -24.20 -13.12
CA GLU A 236 -5.59 -23.79 -14.53
C GLU A 236 -4.74 -22.53 -14.70
N LYS A 237 -3.87 -22.51 -15.71
CA LYS A 237 -3.16 -21.28 -16.13
C LYS A 237 -4.15 -20.37 -16.85
N ILE A 238 -4.19 -19.11 -16.44
CA ILE A 238 -5.12 -18.12 -16.99
C ILE A 238 -4.41 -16.96 -17.69
N VAL A 239 -3.17 -16.67 -17.30
CA VAL A 239 -2.36 -15.59 -17.86
C VAL A 239 -0.94 -16.11 -18.07
N GLU A 240 -0.37 -15.80 -19.23
CA GLU A 240 1.00 -16.13 -19.62
C GLU A 240 1.74 -14.85 -20.01
N GLY A 241 3.01 -14.74 -19.61
CA GLY A 241 3.86 -13.58 -19.85
C GLY A 241 3.76 -12.47 -18.81
N ILE A 242 2.69 -12.45 -17.99
CA ILE A 242 2.49 -11.46 -16.92
C ILE A 242 2.46 -12.18 -15.57
N GLY A 243 3.21 -11.66 -14.62
CA GLY A 243 3.37 -12.23 -13.29
C GLY A 243 3.60 -11.17 -12.22
N LEU A 244 3.89 -11.63 -11.01
CA LEU A 244 4.08 -10.78 -9.82
C LEU A 244 5.56 -10.51 -9.57
N LEU A 245 5.89 -9.24 -9.29
CA LEU A 245 7.26 -8.80 -9.03
C LEU A 245 7.83 -9.39 -7.73
N ASP A 246 7.08 -9.27 -6.63
CA ASP A 246 7.46 -9.80 -5.32
C ASP A 246 6.22 -10.16 -4.48
N TYR A 247 6.41 -10.96 -3.43
CA TYR A 247 5.37 -11.43 -2.53
C TYR A 247 4.46 -10.29 -2.04
N ASN A 248 5.00 -9.14 -1.61
CA ASN A 248 4.17 -8.06 -1.05
C ASN A 248 3.66 -7.05 -2.08
N ALA A 249 4.13 -7.11 -3.32
CA ALA A 249 3.77 -6.19 -4.40
C ALA A 249 2.37 -6.46 -4.99
N ILE A 250 1.42 -6.89 -4.16
CA ILE A 250 0.03 -7.18 -4.51
C ILE A 250 -0.89 -6.97 -3.31
N CYS A 251 -2.06 -6.40 -3.58
CA CYS A 251 -3.16 -6.30 -2.64
C CYS A 251 -4.51 -6.64 -3.28
N SER A 252 -5.48 -7.04 -2.44
CA SER A 252 -6.85 -7.33 -2.86
C SER A 252 -7.80 -6.23 -2.39
N PHE A 253 -8.67 -5.75 -3.26
CA PHE A 253 -9.73 -4.79 -2.95
C PHE A 253 -10.88 -4.92 -3.94
N LEU A 254 -12.12 -4.69 -3.48
CA LEU A 254 -13.34 -4.69 -4.31
C LEU A 254 -13.36 -5.81 -5.34
N ASP A 255 -13.11 -7.05 -4.91
CA ASP A 255 -13.18 -8.22 -5.79
C ASP A 255 -12.15 -8.22 -6.95
N THR A 256 -11.04 -7.51 -6.76
CA THR A 256 -9.92 -7.43 -7.69
C THR A 256 -8.59 -7.50 -6.96
N HIS A 257 -7.54 -7.91 -7.67
CA HIS A 257 -6.16 -7.76 -7.22
C HIS A 257 -5.49 -6.65 -8.01
N LEU A 258 -4.84 -5.72 -7.32
CA LEU A 258 -3.83 -4.86 -7.95
C LEU A 258 -2.46 -5.40 -7.59
N PHE A 259 -1.61 -5.54 -8.59
CA PHE A 259 -0.24 -5.99 -8.40
C PHE A 259 0.75 -5.28 -9.30
N VAL A 260 2.00 -5.22 -8.86
CA VAL A 260 3.14 -4.75 -9.63
C VAL A 260 3.74 -5.94 -10.37
N GLY A 261 3.74 -5.87 -11.70
CA GLY A 261 4.41 -6.83 -12.57
C GLY A 261 5.88 -6.45 -12.82
N ARG A 262 6.48 -7.03 -13.85
CA ARG A 262 7.85 -6.69 -14.29
C ARG A 262 7.90 -5.50 -15.24
N ASP A 263 6.80 -5.22 -15.92
CA ASP A 263 6.68 -4.23 -16.98
C ASP A 263 5.59 -3.19 -16.72
N ASN A 264 4.56 -3.51 -15.92
CA ASN A 264 3.48 -2.59 -15.59
C ASN A 264 2.84 -2.89 -14.23
N ILE A 265 1.94 -2.02 -13.80
CA ILE A 265 1.00 -2.26 -12.69
C ILE A 265 -0.32 -2.70 -13.29
N TYR A 266 -0.90 -3.77 -12.76
CA TYR A 266 -2.10 -4.42 -13.31
C TYR A 266 -3.22 -4.49 -12.29
N ILE A 267 -4.45 -4.45 -12.79
CA ILE A 267 -5.64 -4.91 -12.08
C ILE A 267 -6.09 -6.23 -12.69
N PHE A 268 -6.33 -7.21 -11.84
CA PHE A 268 -6.83 -8.53 -12.20
C PHE A 268 -8.15 -8.85 -11.50
N THR A 269 -9.16 -9.24 -12.27
CA THR A 269 -10.55 -9.43 -11.80
C THR A 269 -10.95 -10.91 -11.60
N GLY A 270 -10.03 -11.84 -11.86
CA GLY A 270 -10.31 -13.28 -11.95
C GLY A 270 -10.42 -13.77 -13.40
N SER A 271 -10.72 -12.89 -14.35
CA SER A 271 -10.87 -13.23 -15.76
C SER A 271 -10.17 -12.24 -16.70
N THR A 272 -10.09 -10.98 -16.33
CA THR A 272 -9.46 -9.92 -17.14
C THR A 272 -8.27 -9.33 -16.41
N ILE A 273 -7.22 -9.02 -17.17
CA ILE A 273 -6.06 -8.27 -16.72
C ILE A 273 -6.00 -6.93 -17.46
N GLN A 274 -5.83 -5.83 -16.73
CA GLN A 274 -5.77 -4.49 -17.30
C GLN A 274 -4.53 -3.75 -16.78
N PRO A 275 -3.64 -3.24 -17.66
CA PRO A 275 -2.57 -2.34 -17.24
C PRO A 275 -3.14 -0.98 -16.81
N ILE A 276 -2.62 -0.42 -15.72
CA ILE A 276 -3.03 0.88 -15.17
C ILE A 276 -1.85 1.81 -14.89
N GLY A 277 -0.61 1.31 -14.97
CA GLY A 277 0.61 2.03 -14.61
C GLY A 277 1.23 2.86 -15.74
N ASP A 278 0.65 2.89 -16.94
CA ASP A 278 1.23 3.53 -18.13
C ASP A 278 1.72 4.98 -17.90
N LEU A 279 1.06 5.72 -17.00
CA LEU A 279 1.38 7.12 -16.70
C LEU A 279 2.55 7.30 -15.73
N ILE A 280 2.98 6.25 -15.02
CA ILE A 280 3.91 6.36 -13.89
C ILE A 280 5.01 5.29 -13.86
N ILE A 281 4.83 4.19 -14.60
CA ILE A 281 5.66 3.00 -14.48
C ILE A 281 7.13 3.22 -14.85
N GLU A 282 7.41 4.06 -15.85
CA GLU A 282 8.79 4.38 -16.26
C GLU A 282 9.55 5.04 -15.11
N LYS A 283 8.94 6.05 -14.47
CA LYS A 283 9.51 6.71 -13.29
C LYS A 283 9.70 5.75 -12.12
N PHE A 284 8.74 4.84 -11.91
CA PHE A 284 8.84 3.83 -10.85
C PHE A 284 10.08 2.95 -11.03
N TYR A 285 10.30 2.37 -12.22
CA TYR A 285 11.46 1.51 -12.47
C TYR A 285 12.78 2.28 -12.59
N GLU A 286 12.75 3.56 -12.98
CA GLU A 286 13.95 4.42 -12.96
C GLU A 286 14.45 4.67 -11.53
N GLU A 287 13.52 4.87 -10.58
CA GLU A 287 13.86 5.22 -9.20
C GLU A 287 14.04 4.00 -8.29
N LEU A 288 13.49 2.85 -8.65
CA LEU A 288 13.44 1.63 -7.82
C LEU A 288 14.83 1.12 -7.43
N ASN A 289 15.00 0.81 -6.14
CA ASN A 289 16.14 0.03 -5.67
C ASN A 289 15.95 -1.47 -6.00
N TYR A 290 16.60 -1.94 -7.06
CA TYR A 290 16.54 -3.33 -7.51
C TYR A 290 17.11 -4.35 -6.50
N GLU A 291 17.93 -3.92 -5.54
CA GLU A 291 18.46 -4.82 -4.49
C GLU A 291 17.44 -5.06 -3.36
N ARG A 292 16.40 -4.22 -3.26
CA ARG A 292 15.38 -4.24 -2.20
C ARG A 292 13.96 -4.40 -2.72
N VAL A 293 13.80 -5.09 -3.85
CA VAL A 293 12.48 -5.37 -4.48
C VAL A 293 11.54 -6.13 -3.54
N ASN A 294 12.10 -6.92 -2.62
CA ASN A 294 11.37 -7.66 -1.58
C ASN A 294 10.73 -6.78 -0.50
N GLU A 295 11.07 -5.50 -0.44
CA GLU A 295 10.46 -4.54 0.47
C GLU A 295 9.24 -3.83 -0.14
N ILE A 296 8.99 -3.98 -1.44
CA ILE A 296 7.81 -3.39 -2.09
C ILE A 296 6.56 -3.99 -1.49
N PHE A 297 5.60 -3.15 -1.10
CA PHE A 297 4.30 -3.63 -0.65
C PHE A 297 3.14 -2.75 -1.12
N CYS A 298 1.97 -3.38 -1.32
CA CYS A 298 0.74 -2.71 -1.69
C CYS A 298 -0.27 -2.71 -0.54
N TYR A 299 -0.96 -1.59 -0.34
CA TYR A 299 -2.01 -1.44 0.66
C TYR A 299 -3.27 -0.80 0.07
N PRO A 300 -4.45 -1.44 0.15
CA PRO A 300 -5.70 -0.86 -0.32
C PRO A 300 -6.41 -0.11 0.80
N ASP A 301 -6.62 1.19 0.59
CA ASP A 301 -7.46 2.03 1.43
C ASP A 301 -8.84 2.21 0.78
N ILE A 302 -9.75 1.33 1.18
CA ILE A 302 -11.11 1.30 0.64
C ILE A 302 -11.89 2.56 1.04
N VAL A 303 -11.60 3.13 2.22
CA VAL A 303 -12.32 4.29 2.77
C VAL A 303 -12.01 5.54 1.96
N ASN A 304 -10.74 5.81 1.70
CA ASN A 304 -10.30 6.96 0.90
C ASN A 304 -10.22 6.66 -0.61
N LYS A 305 -10.64 5.46 -1.05
CA LYS A 305 -10.67 5.02 -2.46
C LYS A 305 -9.30 5.00 -3.15
N LYS A 306 -8.26 4.59 -2.42
CA LYS A 306 -6.87 4.60 -2.87
C LYS A 306 -6.24 3.23 -2.76
N VAL A 307 -5.26 2.97 -3.62
CA VAL A 307 -4.28 1.90 -3.42
C VAL A 307 -2.90 2.52 -3.35
N TYR A 308 -2.19 2.21 -2.30
CA TYR A 308 -0.82 2.65 -2.07
C TYR A 308 0.16 1.57 -2.51
N ILE A 309 1.21 1.96 -3.21
CA ILE A 309 2.30 1.07 -3.66
C ILE A 309 3.60 1.67 -3.16
N PHE A 310 4.15 1.08 -2.10
CA PHE A 310 5.36 1.55 -1.44
C PHE A 310 6.58 0.88 -2.05
N TYR A 311 7.64 1.65 -2.25
CA TYR A 311 8.90 1.14 -2.79
C TYR A 311 10.11 1.93 -2.28
N PRO A 312 11.27 1.26 -2.14
CA PRO A 312 12.54 1.91 -1.84
C PRO A 312 13.14 2.50 -3.12
N THR A 313 13.63 3.74 -3.05
CA THR A 313 14.45 4.32 -4.13
C THR A 313 15.92 3.91 -3.99
N THR A 314 16.72 4.00 -5.05
CA THR A 314 18.13 3.55 -5.11
C THR A 314 19.00 3.93 -3.91
N SER A 315 18.79 5.08 -3.29
CA SER A 315 19.58 5.57 -2.14
C SER A 315 18.95 5.31 -0.76
N SER A 316 17.85 4.56 -0.67
CA SER A 316 17.10 4.37 0.58
C SER A 316 17.21 2.96 1.14
N ASP A 317 17.24 2.88 2.47
CA ASP A 317 17.28 1.63 3.25
C ASP A 317 15.88 1.09 3.65
N GLY A 318 14.82 1.72 3.16
CA GLY A 318 13.42 1.31 3.35
C GLY A 318 12.52 2.01 2.35
N CYS A 319 11.20 1.76 2.39
CA CYS A 319 10.29 2.42 1.46
C CYS A 319 10.15 3.91 1.79
N ASN A 320 10.72 4.77 0.93
CA ASN A 320 10.69 6.23 1.06
C ASN A 320 9.81 6.91 0.00
N LYS A 321 9.27 6.15 -0.96
CA LYS A 321 8.28 6.63 -1.92
C LYS A 321 7.06 5.72 -1.98
N CYS A 322 5.94 6.31 -2.38
CA CYS A 322 4.69 5.61 -2.56
C CYS A 322 3.93 6.17 -3.76
N LEU A 323 3.52 5.28 -4.66
CA LEU A 323 2.56 5.60 -5.71
C LEU A 323 1.15 5.46 -5.14
N VAL A 324 0.33 6.48 -5.35
CA VAL A 324 -1.06 6.50 -4.88
C VAL A 324 -1.98 6.44 -6.09
N TYR A 325 -2.74 5.36 -6.18
CA TYR A 325 -3.72 5.17 -7.24
C TYR A 325 -5.13 5.38 -6.71
N ASN A 326 -5.83 6.41 -7.19
CA ASN A 326 -7.26 6.56 -6.93
C ASN A 326 -8.05 5.70 -7.92
N TYR A 327 -8.60 4.58 -7.47
CA TYR A 327 -9.24 3.61 -8.37
C TYR A 327 -10.60 4.05 -8.92
N ILE A 328 -11.20 5.12 -8.36
CA ILE A 328 -12.43 5.73 -8.89
C ILE A 328 -12.12 6.75 -9.97
N LEU A 329 -11.15 7.65 -9.70
CA LEU A 329 -10.76 8.71 -10.64
C LEU A 329 -9.78 8.22 -11.71
N LYS A 330 -9.15 7.05 -11.51
CA LYS A 330 -8.08 6.50 -12.34
C LYS A 330 -6.88 7.46 -12.45
N SER A 331 -6.59 8.16 -11.36
CA SER A 331 -5.53 9.15 -11.26
C SER A 331 -4.40 8.65 -10.38
N TRP A 332 -3.20 9.18 -10.63
CA TRP A 332 -1.99 8.88 -9.89
C TRP A 332 -1.47 10.12 -9.16
N SER A 333 -0.97 9.94 -7.93
CA SER A 333 -0.13 10.92 -7.23
C SER A 333 1.05 10.20 -6.56
N ILE A 334 2.03 10.97 -6.08
CA ILE A 334 3.21 10.42 -5.40
C ILE A 334 3.27 10.95 -3.98
N TYR A 335 3.52 10.07 -3.03
CA TYR A 335 3.88 10.42 -1.67
C TYR A 335 5.37 10.19 -1.44
N GLU A 336 6.00 11.16 -0.80
CA GLU A 336 7.35 11.01 -0.25
C GLU A 336 7.24 10.77 1.25
N ILE A 337 8.02 9.81 1.72
CA ILE A 337 7.97 9.35 3.09
C ILE A 337 9.31 9.71 3.74
N PRO A 338 9.32 10.63 4.72
CA PRO A 338 10.56 11.20 5.24
C PRO A 338 11.40 10.19 6.05
N PHE A 339 10.80 9.09 6.45
CA PHE A 339 11.46 7.96 7.08
C PHE A 339 11.04 6.70 6.32
N GLY A 340 11.96 5.80 6.03
CA GLY A 340 11.61 4.53 5.39
C GLY A 340 10.53 3.82 6.21
N ILE A 341 9.50 3.31 5.55
CA ILE A 341 8.46 2.51 6.19
C ILE A 341 8.48 1.06 5.72
N ASP A 342 7.99 0.16 6.57
CA ASP A 342 7.60 -1.19 6.15
C ASP A 342 6.07 -1.31 6.08
N MET A 343 5.56 -2.54 6.11
CA MET A 343 4.15 -2.91 5.93
C MET A 343 3.12 -1.99 6.60
N ILE A 344 2.02 -1.78 5.88
CA ILE A 344 0.83 -1.05 6.34
C ILE A 344 -0.32 -1.98 6.69
N TYR A 345 -1.10 -1.60 7.71
CA TYR A 345 -2.28 -2.33 8.15
C TYR A 345 -3.46 -1.46 8.63
N THR A 346 -4.66 -1.81 8.16
CA THR A 346 -6.02 -1.41 8.57
C THR A 346 -6.54 -1.98 9.89
N SER A 347 -6.45 -1.31 11.04
CA SER A 347 -7.25 -1.71 12.23
C SER A 347 -8.42 -0.76 12.46
N LYS A 348 -9.53 -1.27 13.00
CA LYS A 348 -10.62 -0.43 13.52
C LYS A 348 -10.49 -0.43 15.04
N SER A 349 -10.22 0.73 15.64
CA SER A 349 -10.27 0.87 17.10
C SER A 349 -11.72 0.78 17.56
N PHE A 350 -12.01 0.04 18.62
CA PHE A 350 -13.33 0.03 19.24
C PHE A 350 -13.20 0.34 20.73
N ASP A 351 -14.25 0.97 21.27
CA ASP A 351 -14.46 1.38 22.67
C ASP A 351 -13.45 2.40 23.24
N VAL A 352 -13.57 3.65 22.78
CA VAL A 352 -13.15 4.79 23.59
C VAL A 352 -14.20 4.97 24.70
N THR A 353 -13.93 4.46 25.89
CA THR A 353 -14.71 4.82 27.09
C THR A 353 -14.22 6.16 27.62
N TRP A 354 -15.07 6.89 28.37
CA TRP A 354 -14.68 8.16 29.01
C TRP A 354 -13.41 8.01 29.88
N ASP A 355 -13.21 6.84 30.50
CA ASP A 355 -12.03 6.50 31.30
C ASP A 355 -10.73 6.32 30.47
N SER A 356 -10.84 6.12 29.15
CA SER A 356 -9.68 5.94 28.24
C SER A 356 -9.17 7.25 27.62
N VAL A 357 -9.92 8.35 27.78
CA VAL A 357 -9.55 9.66 27.22
C VAL A 357 -8.90 10.52 28.30
N GLY A 358 -7.56 10.53 28.35
CA GLY A 358 -6.77 11.29 29.32
C GLY A 358 -6.72 12.81 29.09
N VAL A 359 -7.59 13.38 28.24
CA VAL A 359 -7.62 14.83 27.94
C VAL A 359 -8.94 15.45 28.38
N GLY A 360 -8.85 16.61 29.03
CA GLY A 360 -10.02 17.41 29.39
C GLY A 360 -10.78 17.88 28.15
N TRP A 361 -12.05 18.24 28.33
CA TRP A 361 -12.98 18.68 27.27
C TRP A 361 -12.27 19.60 26.25
N ASP A 362 -11.58 20.63 26.73
CA ASP A 362 -10.99 21.70 25.92
C ASP A 362 -9.88 21.27 24.94
N GLY A 363 -9.44 20.01 24.95
CA GLY A 363 -8.46 19.44 24.01
C GLY A 363 -9.04 18.51 22.92
N MET A 364 -10.36 18.30 22.86
CA MET A 364 -10.95 17.39 21.88
C MET A 364 -11.34 18.12 20.58
N GLY A 365 -10.59 17.89 19.50
CA GLY A 365 -10.87 18.44 18.16
C GLY A 365 -12.11 17.87 17.44
N ARG A 366 -12.92 17.02 18.10
CA ARG A 366 -14.16 16.41 17.55
C ARG A 366 -15.26 16.32 18.61
N THR A 367 -16.51 16.27 18.17
CA THR A 367 -17.66 16.15 19.09
C THR A 367 -17.84 14.71 19.58
N TRP A 368 -18.31 14.55 20.82
CA TRP A 368 -18.60 13.25 21.44
C TRP A 368 -19.56 12.37 20.61
N GLU A 369 -20.47 12.99 19.87
CA GLU A 369 -21.46 12.30 19.03
C GLU A 369 -20.82 11.65 17.78
N GLU A 370 -19.77 12.25 17.21
CA GLU A 370 -19.00 11.65 16.11
C GLU A 370 -18.24 10.39 16.55
N GLN A 371 -17.95 10.25 17.85
CA GLN A 371 -17.28 9.07 18.43
C GLN A 371 -18.27 7.93 18.75
N GLN A 372 -19.56 8.21 18.95
CA GLN A 372 -20.56 7.21 19.39
C GLN A 372 -21.41 6.60 18.26
N ILE A 373 -21.59 7.28 17.12
CA ILE A 373 -22.42 6.75 16.01
C ILE A 373 -21.58 5.79 15.14
N GLY A 374 -21.35 4.57 15.63
CA GLY A 374 -20.80 3.42 14.86
C GLY A 374 -19.32 3.51 14.42
N GLY A 375 -18.61 4.57 14.84
CA GLY A 375 -17.33 5.00 14.29
C GLY A 375 -16.11 4.65 15.14
N GLY A 376 -15.72 3.38 15.14
CA GLY A 376 -14.33 3.06 15.49
C GLY A 376 -13.33 3.81 14.60
N ARG A 377 -12.20 4.29 15.13
CA ARG A 377 -11.17 4.97 14.30
C ARG A 377 -10.51 3.92 13.41
N TYR A 378 -10.44 4.16 12.11
CA TYR A 378 -9.57 3.38 11.24
C TYR A 378 -8.14 3.88 11.44
N LEU A 379 -7.26 3.01 11.95
CA LEU A 379 -5.84 3.29 12.12
C LEU A 379 -5.07 2.62 11.01
N ILE A 380 -4.37 3.41 10.21
CA ILE A 380 -3.47 2.93 9.16
C ILE A 380 -2.08 2.79 9.78
N LEU A 381 -1.80 1.65 10.39
CA LEU A 381 -0.54 1.44 11.12
C LEU A 381 0.59 1.11 10.15
N THR A 382 1.75 1.71 10.37
CA THR A 382 3.00 1.42 9.66
C THR A 382 4.19 1.48 10.59
N THR A 383 5.28 0.83 10.22
CA THR A 383 6.51 0.77 11.01
C THR A 383 7.56 1.72 10.45
N THR A 384 8.29 2.39 11.34
CA THR A 384 9.42 3.26 10.98
C THR A 384 10.44 3.30 12.10
N GLY A 385 11.67 2.89 11.82
CA GLY A 385 12.75 2.83 12.82
C GLY A 385 12.28 2.17 14.12
N ASN A 386 12.17 2.98 15.19
CA ASN A 386 11.84 2.53 16.53
C ASN A 386 10.37 2.83 16.93
N LYS A 387 9.50 3.16 15.98
CA LYS A 387 8.11 3.55 16.22
C LYS A 387 7.14 2.84 15.28
N ILE A 388 5.91 2.70 15.76
CA ILE A 388 4.73 2.39 14.95
C ILE A 388 3.94 3.68 14.85
N ILE A 389 3.49 4.04 13.66
CA ILE A 389 2.79 5.30 13.40
C ILE A 389 1.45 5.02 12.72
N ASN A 390 0.48 5.91 12.92
CA ASN A 390 -0.71 6.04 12.09
C ASN A 390 -0.36 6.91 10.86
N PHE A 391 -0.44 6.35 9.65
CA PHE A 391 0.04 6.92 8.38
C PHE A 391 -0.91 7.95 7.74
N ASP A 392 -2.19 7.98 8.14
CA ASP A 392 -3.22 8.87 7.56
C ASP A 392 -3.92 9.68 8.67
N GLU A 393 -3.13 10.40 9.48
CA GLU A 393 -3.65 11.20 10.58
C GLU A 393 -4.10 12.59 10.08
N LYS A 394 -5.42 12.81 10.17
CA LYS A 394 -6.08 14.06 9.78
C LYS A 394 -6.32 15.00 10.97
N ASP A 395 -6.22 14.50 12.20
CA ASP A 395 -6.41 15.32 13.40
C ASP A 395 -5.37 16.45 13.46
N VAL A 396 -5.74 17.58 14.09
CA VAL A 396 -5.01 18.85 14.08
C VAL A 396 -4.22 19.07 15.38
N ASP A 397 -3.98 18.01 16.15
CA ASP A 397 -3.27 18.10 17.43
C ASP A 397 -1.80 18.49 17.24
N ASP A 398 -1.25 19.22 18.21
CA ASP A 398 0.13 19.71 18.21
C ASP A 398 1.21 18.59 18.17
N ASP A 399 0.83 17.31 18.29
CA ASP A 399 1.72 16.13 18.24
C ASP A 399 1.71 15.38 16.89
N VAL A 400 1.08 15.92 15.85
CA VAL A 400 1.20 15.36 14.50
C VAL A 400 2.55 15.80 13.91
N TYR A 401 3.42 14.82 13.65
CA TYR A 401 4.69 15.06 12.98
C TYR A 401 4.39 15.40 11.51
N THR A 402 4.40 16.68 11.14
CA THR A 402 3.92 17.17 9.84
C THR A 402 5.01 17.77 8.96
N ILE A 403 6.26 17.32 9.04
CA ILE A 403 7.28 17.70 8.05
C ILE A 403 7.02 16.94 6.74
N LEU A 404 5.91 17.28 6.09
CA LEU A 404 5.50 16.81 4.78
C LEU A 404 5.36 18.04 3.90
N VAL A 405 6.35 18.21 3.03
CA VAL A 405 6.37 19.25 2.02
C VAL A 405 5.67 18.71 0.79
N TYR A 406 4.67 19.44 0.28
CA TYR A 406 4.10 19.15 -1.03
C TYR A 406 4.84 19.93 -2.12
N ASN A 407 4.84 19.37 -3.32
CA ASN A 407 5.32 20.05 -4.51
C ASN A 407 4.42 19.67 -5.69
N ILE A 408 3.88 20.68 -6.36
CA ILE A 408 2.95 20.50 -7.48
C ILE A 408 3.47 21.34 -8.64
N LYS A 409 3.83 20.70 -9.75
CA LYS A 409 4.19 21.41 -10.98
C LYS A 409 3.18 21.11 -12.07
N THR A 410 2.65 22.18 -12.66
CA THR A 410 1.82 22.08 -13.84
C THR A 410 2.65 21.76 -15.08
N LYS A 411 1.97 21.58 -16.22
CA LYS A 411 2.63 21.56 -17.52
C LYS A 411 3.35 22.88 -17.84
N ILE A 412 4.16 22.86 -18.89
CA ILE A 412 4.72 24.08 -19.47
C ILE A 412 3.69 24.69 -20.44
N PHE A 413 3.27 25.92 -20.16
CA PHE A 413 2.31 26.68 -20.95
C PHE A 413 3.00 27.55 -22.01
N ASP A 414 2.62 27.34 -23.27
CA ASP A 414 2.87 28.26 -24.39
C ASP A 414 1.61 29.03 -24.82
N PHE A 415 0.45 28.72 -24.22
CA PHE A 415 -0.85 29.27 -24.57
C PHE A 415 -1.20 29.20 -26.07
N GLY A 416 -0.69 28.18 -26.78
CA GLY A 416 -0.87 27.99 -28.22
C GLY A 416 -0.02 28.90 -29.12
N LEU A 417 0.90 29.68 -28.54
CA LEU A 417 1.78 30.62 -29.26
C LEU A 417 3.26 30.42 -28.85
N PRO A 418 3.91 29.33 -29.28
CA PRO A 418 5.27 28.98 -28.83
C PRO A 418 6.36 29.95 -29.30
N HIS A 419 6.15 30.66 -30.41
CA HIS A 419 7.15 31.58 -30.97
C HIS A 419 7.04 33.00 -30.42
N ASN A 420 5.92 33.35 -29.79
CA ASN A 420 5.62 34.72 -29.40
C ASN A 420 5.91 34.91 -27.92
N ILE A 421 6.29 36.12 -27.53
CA ILE A 421 6.41 36.47 -26.11
C ILE A 421 5.02 36.81 -25.60
N LYS A 422 4.63 36.22 -24.47
CA LYS A 422 3.35 36.48 -23.80
C LYS A 422 3.64 37.18 -22.49
N ARG A 423 2.68 37.99 -22.06
CA ARG A 423 2.68 38.65 -20.75
C ARG A 423 1.63 37.97 -19.89
N LEU A 424 2.06 37.20 -18.90
CA LEU A 424 1.19 36.65 -17.87
C LEU A 424 0.83 37.79 -16.92
N LEU A 425 -0.47 38.04 -16.74
CA LEU A 425 -1.04 39.19 -16.02
C LEU A 425 -1.68 38.80 -14.68
N GLU A 426 -2.32 37.63 -14.63
CA GLU A 426 -3.01 37.18 -13.44
C GLU A 426 -3.03 35.65 -13.38
N ILE A 427 -2.81 35.13 -12.18
CA ILE A 427 -3.04 33.74 -11.82
C ILE A 427 -4.18 33.72 -10.82
N ARG A 428 -5.23 32.96 -11.11
CA ARG A 428 -6.37 32.78 -10.22
C ARG A 428 -6.49 31.33 -9.81
N ILE A 429 -6.42 31.11 -8.51
CA ILE A 429 -6.60 29.82 -7.86
C ILE A 429 -8.02 29.80 -7.32
N LEU A 430 -8.82 28.86 -7.80
CA LEU A 430 -10.15 28.60 -7.26
C LEU A 430 -10.03 27.49 -6.21
N GLY A 431 -10.75 27.65 -5.11
CA GLY A 431 -10.77 26.70 -3.99
C GLY A 431 -10.58 27.40 -2.64
N LYS A 432 -10.27 26.61 -1.60
CA LYS A 432 -9.98 27.14 -0.27
C LYS A 432 -8.47 27.36 -0.15
N VAL A 433 -8.06 28.61 -0.37
CA VAL A 433 -6.68 29.03 -0.14
C VAL A 433 -6.51 29.40 1.34
N LYS A 434 -5.71 28.64 2.08
CA LYS A 434 -5.31 29.00 3.45
C LYS A 434 -4.09 29.91 3.44
N ARG A 435 -3.92 30.67 4.52
CA ARG A 435 -2.79 31.58 4.76
C ARG A 435 -1.45 30.85 4.66
N GLY A 436 -0.55 31.34 3.81
CA GLY A 436 0.81 30.84 3.68
C GLY A 436 1.05 29.85 2.52
N LEU A 437 0.08 29.63 1.63
CA LEU A 437 0.34 28.98 0.34
C LEU A 437 1.32 29.84 -0.47
N LYS A 438 2.42 29.25 -0.92
CA LYS A 438 3.39 29.89 -1.83
C LYS A 438 3.24 29.35 -3.24
N LEU A 439 3.52 30.22 -4.21
CA LEU A 439 3.50 29.89 -5.62
C LEU A 439 4.76 30.43 -6.30
N LEU A 440 5.41 29.58 -7.08
CA LEU A 440 6.53 29.95 -7.93
C LEU A 440 6.08 29.92 -9.39
N VAL A 441 6.37 30.99 -10.13
CA VAL A 441 6.22 31.02 -11.59
C VAL A 441 7.60 30.81 -12.19
N ASN A 442 7.83 29.65 -12.80
CA ASN A 442 9.00 29.37 -13.61
C ASN A 442 8.73 29.85 -15.05
N TYR A 443 9.65 30.56 -15.67
CA TYR A 443 9.47 31.13 -17.01
C TYR A 443 10.77 31.25 -17.79
N GLY A 444 10.66 31.26 -19.12
CA GLY A 444 11.81 31.34 -20.01
C GLY A 444 11.42 31.41 -21.49
N ASP A 445 12.42 31.60 -22.33
CA ASP A 445 12.26 31.68 -23.78
C ASP A 445 12.68 30.38 -24.51
N GLU A 446 13.18 29.40 -23.75
CA GLU A 446 13.63 28.09 -24.21
C GLU A 446 13.07 27.00 -23.29
N ILE A 447 12.88 25.79 -23.83
CA ILE A 447 12.43 24.59 -23.11
C ILE A 447 13.47 23.46 -23.32
N PRO A 448 13.61 22.51 -22.38
CA PRO A 448 12.82 22.34 -21.15
C PRO A 448 13.26 23.23 -19.98
N LEU A 449 14.38 23.94 -20.10
CA LEU A 449 14.96 24.76 -19.04
C LEU A 449 14.34 26.16 -18.98
N LEU A 450 13.41 26.36 -18.05
CA LEU A 450 12.89 27.69 -17.71
C LEU A 450 13.89 28.43 -16.82
N ALA A 451 14.66 29.34 -17.42
CA ALA A 451 15.84 29.96 -16.80
C ALA A 451 15.55 30.91 -15.63
N TYR A 452 14.30 31.35 -15.45
CA TYR A 452 13.92 32.32 -14.43
C TYR A 452 12.76 31.81 -13.60
N SER A 453 12.71 32.27 -12.35
CA SER A 453 11.59 32.02 -11.46
C SER A 453 11.21 33.29 -10.69
N ARG A 454 9.94 33.41 -10.30
CA ARG A 454 9.46 34.49 -9.42
C ARG A 454 8.43 33.93 -8.43
N GLU A 455 8.70 34.13 -7.15
CA GLU A 455 7.85 33.69 -6.05
C GLU A 455 6.74 34.72 -5.76
N PHE A 456 5.58 34.21 -5.36
CA PHE A 456 4.41 34.96 -4.93
C PHE A 456 3.79 34.29 -3.69
N GLU A 457 3.39 35.10 -2.72
CA GLU A 457 2.46 34.65 -1.69
C GLU A 457 1.05 34.64 -2.27
N VAL A 458 0.30 33.56 -2.03
CA VAL A 458 -1.07 33.46 -2.51
C VAL A 458 -2.01 34.17 -1.51
N PRO A 459 -2.71 35.25 -1.92
CA PRO A 459 -3.69 35.91 -1.06
C PRO A 459 -4.91 35.02 -0.83
N GLU A 460 -5.65 35.24 0.25
CA GLU A 460 -6.84 34.45 0.61
C GLU A 460 -7.93 34.46 -0.46
N ASN A 461 -8.00 35.51 -1.30
CA ASN A 461 -8.92 35.58 -2.43
C ASN A 461 -8.46 34.76 -3.66
N GLY A 462 -7.27 34.14 -3.61
CA GLY A 462 -6.70 33.30 -4.65
C GLY A 462 -6.25 34.05 -5.91
N VAL A 463 -6.21 35.39 -5.91
CA VAL A 463 -5.89 36.20 -7.11
C VAL A 463 -4.50 36.82 -6.99
N ILE A 464 -3.59 36.37 -7.84
CA ILE A 464 -2.21 36.87 -7.91
C ILE A 464 -2.08 37.72 -9.15
N GLN A 465 -1.81 39.02 -8.99
CA GLN A 465 -1.38 39.87 -10.09
C GLN A 465 0.10 39.62 -10.32
N CYS A 466 0.42 39.01 -11.45
CA CYS A 466 1.79 38.77 -11.87
C CYS A 466 2.03 39.53 -13.17
N ASP A 467 3.20 40.11 -13.34
CA ASP A 467 3.57 40.79 -14.57
C ASP A 467 4.89 40.22 -15.05
N ILE A 468 4.80 39.14 -15.82
CA ILE A 468 5.94 38.34 -16.27
C ILE A 468 5.81 38.16 -17.78
N SER A 469 6.91 38.41 -18.50
CA SER A 469 6.97 38.27 -19.95
C SER A 469 7.94 37.15 -20.34
N ALA A 470 7.44 36.15 -21.09
CA ALA A 470 8.24 35.00 -21.55
C ALA A 470 7.52 34.24 -22.68
N LYS A 471 8.23 33.36 -23.39
CA LYS A 471 7.60 32.39 -24.32
C LYS A 471 7.04 31.15 -23.62
N PHE A 472 7.51 30.78 -22.43
CA PHE A 472 7.04 29.60 -21.72
C PHE A 472 6.89 29.91 -20.23
N PHE A 473 5.89 29.29 -19.60
CA PHE A 473 5.56 29.46 -18.18
C PHE A 473 5.23 28.11 -17.57
N GLN A 474 5.58 27.90 -16.31
CA GLN A 474 5.15 26.77 -15.51
C GLN A 474 4.83 27.27 -14.10
N ILE A 475 3.76 26.73 -13.52
CA ILE A 475 3.28 27.11 -12.19
C ILE A 475 3.63 26.00 -11.23
N GLU A 476 4.27 26.39 -10.13
CA GLU A 476 4.69 25.48 -9.07
C GLU A 476 4.10 25.92 -7.73
N PHE A 477 3.40 25.01 -7.06
CA PHE A 477 2.97 25.19 -5.67
C PHE A 477 3.91 24.38 -4.79
N TYR A 478 4.46 24.99 -3.76
CA TYR A 478 5.44 24.34 -2.91
C TYR A 478 5.39 24.86 -1.47
N GLU A 479 5.99 24.09 -0.57
CA GLU A 479 6.14 24.42 0.85
C GLU A 479 7.63 24.33 1.23
N GLU A 480 8.22 25.39 1.80
CA GLU A 480 9.68 25.42 2.04
C GLU A 480 10.11 24.54 3.21
N THR A 481 9.45 24.69 4.35
CA THR A 481 9.65 23.88 5.57
C THR A 481 8.44 24.04 6.46
N ASN A 482 7.91 22.94 6.99
CA ASN A 482 6.87 23.00 8.00
C ASN A 482 7.52 23.04 9.39
N THR A 483 7.74 24.23 9.95
CA THR A 483 8.18 24.39 11.35
C THR A 483 7.02 24.41 12.34
N ASP A 484 5.78 24.54 11.86
CA ASP A 484 4.58 24.61 12.70
C ASP A 484 3.71 23.38 12.43
N ASN A 485 3.31 22.65 13.48
CA ASN A 485 2.58 21.37 13.40
C ASN A 485 1.16 21.44 12.80
N TYR A 486 0.82 22.52 12.11
CA TYR A 486 -0.49 22.68 11.50
C TYR A 486 -0.56 21.95 10.16
N ASN A 487 -1.57 21.08 10.05
CA ASN A 487 -2.14 20.65 8.78
C ASN A 487 -2.62 21.90 8.00
N LYS A 488 -1.70 22.62 7.33
CA LYS A 488 -1.99 23.66 6.36
C LYS A 488 -2.57 22.99 5.12
N THR A 489 -3.83 22.59 5.22
CA THR A 489 -4.59 22.00 4.13
C THR A 489 -4.99 23.10 3.15
N PHE A 490 -4.46 23.05 1.93
CA PHE A 490 -5.02 23.79 0.80
C PHE A 490 -6.05 22.90 0.09
N GLU A 491 -6.96 23.55 -0.63
CA GLU A 491 -7.87 22.89 -1.57
C GLU A 491 -7.84 23.72 -2.87
N ILE A 492 -7.24 23.19 -3.92
CA ILE A 492 -7.20 23.83 -5.24
C ILE A 492 -8.19 23.10 -6.14
N SER A 493 -9.32 23.73 -6.46
CA SER A 493 -10.33 23.15 -7.36
C SER A 493 -10.08 23.48 -8.82
N ASN A 494 -9.41 24.61 -9.11
CA ASN A 494 -9.07 25.00 -10.48
C ASN A 494 -7.94 26.04 -10.51
N LEU A 495 -7.22 26.10 -11.63
CA LEU A 495 -6.19 27.09 -11.91
C LEU A 495 -6.52 27.83 -13.22
N GLN A 496 -6.59 29.15 -13.16
CA GLN A 496 -6.87 30.00 -14.33
C GLN A 496 -5.72 30.99 -14.55
N LEU A 497 -5.28 31.10 -15.79
CA LEU A 497 -4.16 31.97 -16.20
C LEU A 497 -4.66 33.03 -17.18
N ARG A 498 -4.52 34.30 -16.82
CA ARG A 498 -4.81 35.44 -17.70
C ARG A 498 -3.53 35.94 -18.31
N TRP A 499 -3.46 35.97 -19.62
CA TRP A 499 -2.29 36.41 -20.38
C TRP A 499 -2.71 37.24 -21.59
N VAL A 500 -1.76 38.00 -22.12
CA VAL A 500 -1.89 38.73 -23.39
C VAL A 500 -0.63 38.54 -24.24
N GLU A 501 -0.77 38.59 -25.55
CA GLU A 501 0.38 38.57 -26.45
C GLU A 501 1.11 39.91 -26.40
N ARG A 502 2.45 39.87 -26.28
CA ARG A 502 3.27 41.09 -26.22
C ARG A 502 3.33 41.73 -27.62
N GLY A 503 2.53 42.77 -27.83
CA GLY A 503 2.48 43.50 -29.10
C GLY A 503 1.06 43.90 -29.53
N LEU A 504 0.05 43.27 -28.95
CA LEU A 504 -1.34 43.69 -29.06
C LEU A 504 -1.67 44.54 -27.81
N ARG A 505 -1.98 45.82 -28.03
CA ARG A 505 -2.43 46.75 -26.99
C ARG A 505 -3.86 46.46 -26.57
#